data_AF-A0A0B6Z7B7-F1
#
_entry.id   AF-A0A0B6Z7B7-F1
#
_cell.length_a   1.000
_cell.length_b   1.000
_cell.length_c   1.000
_cell.angle_alpha   90.00
_cell.angle_beta   90.00
_cell.angle_gamma   90.00
#
_symmetry.space_group_name_H-M   'P 1'
#
loop_
_entity.id
_entity.type
_entity.pdbx_description
1 polymer ?
#
loop_
_entity_poly.entity_id
_entity_poly.type
_entity_poly.pdbx_seq_one_letter_code
_entity_poly.pdbx_strand_id
1 'polypeptide(L)' 'KIIMKALYDYKARTEAETSFSKGDQMELLDDSHADWWLVRLNNGGEGYVPYNFVALVDTMESQDWFFGK' A
#
# COMPACT_ATOMS: atom_id res chain seq x y z
N LYS A 1 11.09 -1.71 5.57
CA LYS A 1 9.65 -2.03 5.44
C LYS A 1 9.02 -0.92 4.63
N ILE A 2 8.51 -1.21 3.43
CA ILE A 2 7.86 -0.20 2.59
C ILE A 2 6.36 -0.25 2.89
N ILE A 3 5.82 0.86 3.40
CA ILE A 3 4.39 0.97 3.70
C ILE A 3 3.72 1.75 2.58
N MET A 4 2.60 1.24 2.12
CA MET A 4 1.75 1.86 1.13
C MET A 4 0.38 2.14 1.71
N LYS A 5 -0.32 3.09 1.11
CA LYS A 5 -1.69 3.47 1.44
C LYS A 5 -2.56 3.34 0.20
N ALA A 6 -3.71 2.73 0.37
CA ALA A 6 -4.74 2.68 -0.65
C ALA A 6 -5.28 4.10 -0.93
N LEU A 7 -5.25 4.51 -2.18
CA LEU A 7 -5.82 5.78 -2.65
C LEU A 7 -7.34 5.66 -2.92
N TYR A 8 -7.79 4.45 -3.22
CA TYR A 8 -9.17 4.11 -3.59
C TYR A 8 -9.58 2.76 -2.99
N ASP A 9 -10.88 2.49 -2.97
CA ASP A 9 -11.42 1.18 -2.63
C ASP A 9 -11.21 0.19 -3.79
N TYR A 10 -10.85 -1.03 -3.45
CA TYR A 10 -10.63 -2.10 -4.42
C TYR A 10 -11.19 -3.42 -3.90
N LYS A 11 -11.91 -4.12 -4.79
CA LYS A 11 -12.44 -5.45 -4.52
C LYS A 11 -11.72 -6.46 -5.40
N ALA A 12 -11.10 -7.46 -4.75
CA ALA A 12 -10.45 -8.58 -5.40
C ALA A 12 -11.40 -9.26 -6.40
N ARG A 13 -10.87 -9.54 -7.58
CA ARG A 13 -11.55 -10.21 -8.69
C ARG A 13 -11.13 -11.66 -8.81
N THR A 14 -9.94 -12.00 -8.31
CA THR A 14 -9.38 -13.35 -8.29
C THR A 14 -8.94 -13.74 -6.88
N GLU A 15 -8.72 -15.03 -6.63
CA GLU A 15 -8.25 -15.55 -5.34
C GLU A 15 -6.80 -15.14 -5.01
N ALA A 16 -6.04 -14.70 -6.02
CA ALA A 16 -4.68 -14.20 -5.84
C ALA A 16 -4.64 -12.72 -5.43
N GLU A 17 -5.74 -11.99 -5.61
CA GLU A 17 -5.86 -10.57 -5.28
C GLU A 17 -6.41 -10.37 -3.87
N THR A 18 -6.12 -9.20 -3.28
CA THR A 18 -6.69 -8.83 -1.99
C THR A 18 -7.58 -7.59 -2.08
N SER A 19 -8.64 -7.57 -1.27
CA SER A 19 -9.55 -6.42 -1.20
C SER A 19 -9.09 -5.45 -0.13
N PHE A 20 -9.21 -4.16 -0.40
CA PHE A 20 -8.80 -3.10 0.53
C PHE A 20 -9.69 -1.87 0.36
N SER A 21 -9.80 -1.07 1.42
CA SER A 21 -10.57 0.17 1.39
C SER A 21 -9.64 1.37 1.25
N LYS A 22 -10.16 2.48 0.73
CA LYS A 22 -9.41 3.73 0.66
C LYS A 22 -8.86 4.11 2.04
N GLY A 23 -7.57 4.35 2.09
CA GLY A 23 -6.85 4.74 3.30
C GLY A 23 -6.23 3.57 4.07
N ASP A 24 -6.53 2.32 3.70
CA ASP A 24 -5.88 1.16 4.29
C ASP A 24 -4.38 1.18 4.05
N GLN A 25 -3.63 0.77 5.08
CA GLN A 25 -2.19 0.59 4.98
C GLN A 25 -1.85 -0.87 4.71
N MET A 26 -0.83 -1.06 3.88
CA MET A 26 -0.33 -2.37 3.49
C MET A 26 1.18 -2.32 3.30
N GLU A 27 1.83 -3.45 3.52
CA GLU A 27 3.26 -3.62 3.30
C GLU A 27 3.50 -4.13 1.88
N LEU A 28 4.41 -3.49 1.15
CA LEU A 28 4.88 -4.01 -0.14
C LEU A 28 5.82 -5.19 0.10
N LEU A 29 5.50 -6.34 -0.51
CA LEU A 29 6.32 -7.56 -0.46
C LEU A 29 7.10 -7.78 -1.75
N ASP A 30 6.48 -7.56 -2.91
CA ASP A 30 7.12 -7.70 -4.22
C ASP A 30 6.50 -6.72 -5.24
N ASP A 31 7.34 -5.94 -5.91
CA ASP A 31 7.00 -5.02 -7.01
C ASP A 31 7.59 -5.46 -8.36
N SER A 32 8.05 -6.70 -8.47
CA SER A 32 8.74 -7.21 -9.67
C SER A 32 7.82 -7.25 -10.91
N HIS A 33 6.50 -7.25 -10.71
CA HIS A 33 5.51 -7.26 -11.76
C HIS A 33 4.97 -5.84 -12.04
N ALA A 34 4.99 -5.43 -13.31
CA ALA A 34 4.76 -4.03 -13.70
C ALA A 34 3.38 -3.48 -13.30
N ASP A 35 2.33 -4.29 -13.44
CA ASP A 35 0.95 -3.86 -13.21
C ASP A 35 0.39 -4.21 -11.81
N TRP A 36 1.01 -5.17 -11.12
CA TRP A 36 0.45 -5.78 -9.91
C TRP A 36 1.54 -5.99 -8.88
N TRP A 37 1.33 -5.49 -7.67
CA TRP A 37 2.29 -5.64 -6.59
C TRP A 37 1.73 -6.58 -5.53
N LEU A 38 2.58 -7.45 -5.00
CA LEU A 38 2.24 -8.32 -3.88
C LEU A 38 2.34 -7.51 -2.60
N VAL A 39 1.28 -7.52 -1.80
CA VAL A 39 1.22 -6.79 -0.53
C VAL A 39 0.73 -7.67 0.60
N ARG A 40 1.08 -7.25 1.83
CA ARG A 40 0.53 -7.79 3.07
C ARG A 40 -0.32 -6.75 3.78
N LEU A 41 -1.57 -7.09 4.04
CA LEU A 41 -2.51 -6.30 4.82
C LEU A 41 -2.19 -6.39 6.32
N ASN A 42 -2.68 -5.42 7.10
CA ASN A 42 -2.49 -5.39 8.55
C ASN A 42 -3.13 -6.59 9.29
N ASN A 43 -4.12 -7.26 8.69
CA ASN A 43 -4.73 -8.47 9.24
C ASN A 43 -3.92 -9.75 8.94
N GLY A 44 -2.76 -9.63 8.29
CA GLY A 44 -1.89 -10.75 7.89
C GLY A 44 -2.27 -11.38 6.55
N GLY A 45 -3.34 -10.93 5.89
CA GLY A 45 -3.71 -11.39 4.55
C GLY A 45 -2.74 -10.88 3.48
N GLU A 46 -2.47 -11.70 2.47
CA GLU A 46 -1.57 -11.38 1.36
C GLU A 46 -2.30 -11.49 0.03
N GLY A 47 -1.92 -10.67 -0.93
CA GLY A 47 -2.44 -10.77 -2.28
C GLY A 47 -1.94 -9.65 -3.18
N TYR A 48 -2.28 -9.76 -4.46
CA TYR A 48 -1.91 -8.78 -5.46
C TYR A 48 -2.87 -7.58 -5.45
N VAL A 49 -2.30 -6.40 -5.65
CA VAL A 49 -3.03 -5.14 -5.80
C VAL A 49 -2.51 -4.38 -7.02
N PRO A 50 -3.37 -3.62 -7.71
CA PRO A 50 -2.92 -2.81 -8.83
C PRO A 50 -2.11 -1.61 -8.31
N TYR A 51 -0.90 -1.40 -8.85
CA TYR A 51 0.01 -0.36 -8.35
C TYR A 51 -0.61 1.05 -8.40
N ASN A 52 -1.47 1.33 -9.39
CA ASN A 52 -2.16 2.62 -9.55
C ASN A 52 -3.20 2.93 -8.46
N PHE A 53 -3.56 1.95 -7.62
CA PHE A 53 -4.53 2.13 -6.53
C PHE A 53 -3.86 2.37 -5.18
N VAL A 54 -2.54 2.27 -5.13
CA VAL A 54 -1.74 2.42 -3.92
C VAL A 54 -0.67 3.48 -4.13
N ALA A 55 -0.32 4.19 -3.06
CA ALA A 55 0.82 5.09 -3.05
C ALA A 55 1.73 4.70 -1.90
N LEU A 56 3.04 4.89 -2.07
CA LEU A 56 3.96 4.87 -0.95
C LEU A 56 3.45 5.85 0.11
N VAL A 57 3.26 5.36 1.33
CA VAL A 57 3.21 6.25 2.47
C VAL A 57 4.61 6.78 2.57
N ASP A 58 4.78 8.05 2.21
CA ASP A 58 5.98 8.77 2.57
C ASP A 58 6.04 8.74 4.10
N THR A 59 6.73 7.74 4.65
CA THR A 59 7.20 7.76 6.01
C THR A 59 8.36 8.74 6.01
N MET A 60 8.05 10.01 5.83
CA MET A 60 8.73 11.10 6.50
C MET A 60 9.13 10.50 7.88
N GLU A 61 10.39 10.42 8.30
CA GLU A 61 11.25 11.60 8.43
C GLU A 61 10.42 12.89 8.43
N SER A 62 9.28 12.85 9.15
CA SER A 62 8.49 13.99 9.56
C SER A 62 9.31 14.61 10.66
N GLN A 63 10.54 14.99 10.32
CA GLN A 63 11.39 15.85 11.09
C GLN A 63 10.63 17.17 11.12
N ASP A 64 9.71 17.31 12.08
CA ASP A 64 9.77 18.22 13.24
C ASP A 64 10.53 19.57 13.10
N TRP A 65 10.94 20.02 11.91
CA TRP A 65 11.82 21.19 11.74
C TRP A 65 11.15 22.42 11.08
N PHE A 66 9.91 22.34 10.60
CA PHE A 66 9.21 23.49 9.98
C PHE A 66 8.39 24.36 10.95
N PHE A 67 8.60 24.24 12.27
CA PHE A 67 8.21 25.25 13.25
C PHE A 67 9.46 25.92 13.83
N GLY A 68 10.16 26.71 13.01
CA GLY A 68 11.44 27.27 13.44
C GLY A 68 12.04 28.37 12.59
N LYS A 69 11.25 29.37 12.18
CA LYS A 69 11.60 30.81 12.28
C LYS A 69 10.50 31.72 11.75
#